data_AF-A0A9W9EGY0-F1
#
_entry.id   AF-A0A9W9EGY0-F1
#
_cell.length_a   1.000
_cell.length_b   1.000
_cell.length_c   1.000
_cell.angle_alpha   90.00
_cell.angle_beta   90.00
_cell.angle_gamma   90.00
#
_symmetry.space_group_name_H-M   'P 1'
#
loop_
_entity.id
_entity.type
_entity.pdbx_description
1 polymer ?
#
loop_
_entity_poly.entity_id
_entity_poly.type
_entity_poly.pdbx_seq_one_letter_code
_entity_poly.pdbx_strand_id
1 'polypeptide(L)'
;MRVSRTKHCDEISFSPKEPASNISIHRGIAKSTDTAATIAYQSPEQTVAWGWSVTYNFVENGSSAGGGTVYLTYSWGAKGHWTSSAEGKHPNSISLSWEGDPHWTIKGRAKERDGWSKFLQGMKGVSAVDAVPPSLVKQDIPAPTVDLHMNSLDYFLTTNLLCPGKHTFKAHAVGKDDSRGLAVPHDLILTGDIDTSISK
;
A
#
# COMPACT_ATOMS: atom_id res chain seq x y z
N MET A 1 4.79 -8.20 -48.29
CA MET A 1 3.59 -7.60 -47.65
C MET A 1 4.04 -6.96 -46.34
N ARG A 2 3.97 -5.63 -46.20
CA ARG A 2 4.50 -4.91 -45.02
C ARG A 2 3.34 -4.25 -44.29
N VAL A 3 3.13 -4.63 -43.04
CA VAL A 3 2.18 -3.97 -42.14
C VAL A 3 3.00 -3.17 -41.15
N SER A 4 2.77 -1.86 -41.07
CA SER A 4 3.40 -1.01 -40.07
C SER A 4 2.39 -0.69 -38.97
N ARG A 5 2.79 -0.94 -37.71
CA ARG A 5 1.99 -0.60 -36.53
C ARG A 5 2.74 0.41 -35.70
N THR A 6 2.12 1.56 -35.47
CA THR A 6 2.64 2.60 -34.60
C THR A 6 1.78 2.65 -33.34
N LYS A 7 2.42 2.68 -32.17
CA LYS A 7 1.76 2.88 -30.88
C LYS A 7 2.24 4.18 -30.29
N HIS A 8 1.32 4.95 -29.74
CA HIS A 8 1.57 6.19 -29.03
C HIS A 8 0.98 6.08 -27.63
N CYS A 9 1.75 6.45 -26.63
CA CYS A 9 1.29 6.63 -25.26
C CYS A 9 2.03 7.84 -24.71
N ASP A 10 1.30 8.74 -24.05
CA ASP A 10 1.93 9.83 -23.34
C ASP A 10 2.87 9.28 -22.27
N GLU A 11 3.92 10.05 -21.95
CA GLU A 11 4.81 9.74 -20.85
C GLU A 11 4.01 9.72 -19.54
N ILE A 12 4.26 8.69 -18.74
CA ILE A 12 3.70 8.56 -17.40
C ILE A 12 4.80 8.99 -16.44
N SER A 13 4.68 10.20 -15.89
CA SER A 13 5.55 10.68 -14.84
C SER A 13 4.78 10.70 -13.52
N PHE A 14 5.27 9.94 -12.55
CA PHE A 14 4.67 9.85 -11.23
C PHE A 14 5.76 9.94 -10.17
N SER A 15 5.53 10.79 -9.16
CA SER A 15 6.40 10.93 -7.99
C SER A 15 5.56 10.69 -6.73
N PRO A 16 5.93 9.73 -5.87
CA PRO A 16 5.17 9.39 -4.67
C PRO A 16 5.33 10.42 -3.53
N LYS A 17 5.88 11.60 -3.81
CA LYS A 17 6.09 12.67 -2.80
C LYS A 17 4.78 13.32 -2.35
N GLU A 18 3.77 13.34 -3.22
CA GLU A 18 2.48 13.97 -2.96
C GLU A 18 1.34 13.09 -3.51
N PRO A 19 0.18 13.03 -2.83
CA PRO A 19 -0.12 13.59 -1.52
C PRO A 19 0.58 12.82 -0.38
N ALA A 20 0.47 13.31 0.86
CA ALA A 20 0.97 12.58 2.01
C ALA A 20 0.27 11.22 2.17
N SER A 21 1.03 10.20 2.55
CA SER A 21 0.45 8.90 2.94
C SER A 21 -0.31 9.02 4.26
N ASN A 22 -1.40 8.27 4.36
CA ASN A 22 -2.15 8.17 5.61
C ASN A 22 -1.61 7.02 6.45
N ILE A 23 -1.35 7.29 7.73
CA ILE A 23 -0.99 6.27 8.71
C ILE A 23 -2.16 6.12 9.69
N SER A 24 -2.68 4.92 9.82
CA SER A 24 -3.76 4.60 10.76
C SER A 24 -3.28 3.56 11.77
N ILE A 25 -3.53 3.82 13.05
CA ILE A 25 -3.27 2.85 14.13
C ILE A 25 -4.60 2.22 14.54
N HIS A 26 -4.66 0.90 14.48
CA HIS A 26 -5.83 0.13 14.89
C HIS A 26 -5.90 0.05 16.42
N ARG A 27 -7.04 0.45 16.97
CA ARG A 27 -7.26 0.47 18.41
C ARG A 27 -7.84 -0.84 18.90
N GLY A 28 -7.45 -1.25 20.11
CA GLY A 28 -7.91 -2.49 20.74
C GLY A 28 -6.76 -3.33 21.30
N ILE A 29 -7.07 -4.55 21.71
CA ILE A 29 -6.05 -5.54 22.11
C ILE A 29 -5.33 -6.00 20.85
N ALA A 30 -4.01 -5.86 20.84
CA ALA A 30 -3.15 -6.31 19.75
C ALA A 30 -3.03 -7.83 19.77
N LYS A 31 -3.55 -8.46 18.71
CA LYS A 31 -3.42 -9.89 18.45
C LYS A 31 -2.23 -10.14 17.53
N SER A 32 -1.67 -11.35 17.53
CA SER A 32 -0.51 -11.68 16.67
C SER A 32 -0.82 -11.59 15.19
N THR A 33 -2.06 -11.91 14.83
CA THR A 33 -2.53 -11.94 13.45
C THR A 33 -3.07 -10.59 12.96
N ASP A 34 -3.31 -9.66 13.89
CA ASP A 34 -3.99 -8.41 13.56
C ASP A 34 -3.01 -7.39 13.03
N THR A 35 -3.49 -6.63 12.04
CA THR A 35 -2.79 -5.45 11.55
C THR A 35 -2.92 -4.34 12.60
N ALA A 36 -1.81 -4.00 13.24
CA ALA A 36 -1.73 -2.96 14.26
C ALA A 36 -1.72 -1.56 13.67
N ALA A 37 -1.09 -1.40 12.51
CA ALA A 37 -1.05 -0.13 11.79
C ALA A 37 -1.13 -0.37 10.29
N THR A 38 -1.70 0.60 9.57
CA THR A 38 -1.73 0.61 8.11
C THR A 38 -1.14 1.90 7.59
N ILE A 39 -0.32 1.79 6.56
CA ILE A 39 0.09 2.91 5.71
C ILE A 39 -0.65 2.73 4.39
N ALA A 40 -1.29 3.80 3.93
CA ALA A 40 -1.94 3.82 2.63
C ALA A 40 -1.56 5.08 1.87
N TYR A 41 -1.03 4.88 0.67
CA TYR A 41 -0.76 5.93 -0.30
C TYR A 41 -1.66 5.74 -1.53
N GLN A 42 -2.18 6.86 -2.03
CA GLN A 42 -2.86 6.92 -3.31
C GLN A 42 -2.47 8.20 -4.05
N SER A 43 -2.04 8.06 -5.31
CA SER A 43 -1.70 9.19 -6.15
C SER A 43 -2.94 10.00 -6.56
N PRO A 44 -2.76 11.27 -6.95
CA PRO A 44 -3.76 11.96 -7.75
C PRO A 44 -3.97 11.24 -9.09
N GLU A 45 -5.13 11.47 -9.73
CA GLU A 45 -5.40 10.92 -11.05
C GLU A 45 -4.44 11.51 -12.09
N GLN A 46 -3.71 10.63 -12.79
CA GLN A 46 -2.87 10.99 -13.92
C GLN A 46 -3.67 10.83 -15.21
N THR A 47 -3.64 11.85 -16.06
CA THR A 47 -4.32 11.81 -17.36
C THR A 47 -3.32 11.37 -18.43
N VAL A 48 -3.64 10.28 -19.13
CA VAL A 48 -2.77 9.70 -20.17
C VAL A 48 -3.56 9.58 -21.46
N ALA A 49 -3.09 10.23 -22.54
CA ALA A 49 -3.59 9.93 -23.87
C ALA A 49 -2.85 8.74 -24.47
N TRP A 50 -3.58 7.91 -25.21
CA TRP A 50 -3.02 6.76 -25.91
C TRP A 50 -3.63 6.63 -27.29
N GLY A 51 -2.87 6.03 -28.20
CA GLY A 51 -3.30 5.80 -29.57
C GLY A 51 -2.51 4.69 -30.25
N TRP A 52 -3.08 4.18 -31.34
CA TRP A 52 -2.39 3.28 -32.25
C TRP A 52 -2.85 3.56 -33.68
N SER A 53 -1.98 3.25 -34.64
CA SER A 53 -2.31 3.19 -36.05
C SER A 53 -1.73 1.93 -36.67
N VAL A 54 -2.47 1.35 -37.60
CA VAL A 54 -2.02 0.26 -38.46
C VAL A 54 -2.22 0.70 -39.90
N THR A 55 -1.14 0.63 -40.69
CA THR A 55 -1.17 0.91 -42.12
C THR A 55 -0.98 -0.38 -42.89
N TYR A 56 -1.91 -0.67 -43.81
CA TYR A 56 -1.86 -1.81 -44.71
C TYR A 56 -1.44 -1.34 -46.11
N ASN A 57 -0.38 -1.92 -46.66
CA ASN A 57 0.08 -1.61 -48.02
C ASN A 57 -0.65 -2.49 -49.05
N PHE A 58 -1.93 -2.19 -49.35
CA PHE A 58 -2.69 -2.78 -50.47
C PHE A 58 -3.05 -1.71 -51.51
N VAL A 59 -3.55 -2.13 -52.68
CA VAL A 59 -3.95 -1.28 -53.83
C VAL A 59 -4.98 -0.19 -53.43
N GLU A 60 -5.70 -0.41 -52.32
CA GLU A 60 -6.38 0.63 -51.56
C GLU A 60 -5.70 0.78 -50.19
N ASN A 61 -5.12 1.96 -49.94
CA ASN A 61 -4.45 2.30 -48.68
C ASN A 61 -5.47 2.34 -47.52
N GLY A 62 -5.71 1.20 -46.88
CA GLY A 62 -6.47 1.13 -45.64
C GLY A 62 -5.59 1.51 -44.44
N SER A 63 -6.04 2.48 -43.65
CA SER A 63 -5.46 2.77 -42.33
C SER A 63 -6.53 2.62 -41.25
N SER A 64 -6.22 1.88 -40.18
CA SER A 64 -7.05 1.82 -38.99
C SER A 64 -6.32 2.52 -37.85
N ALA A 65 -7.03 3.37 -37.12
CA ALA A 65 -6.50 4.05 -35.94
C ALA A 65 -7.52 3.98 -34.81
N GLY A 66 -7.01 3.92 -33.58
CA GLY A 66 -7.81 3.99 -32.37
C GLY A 66 -7.04 4.70 -31.28
N GLY A 67 -7.76 5.31 -30.34
CA GLY A 67 -7.15 6.03 -29.24
C GLY A 67 -8.17 6.58 -28.26
N GLY A 68 -7.67 7.06 -27.13
CA GLY A 68 -8.49 7.56 -26.04
C GLY A 68 -7.68 8.24 -24.95
N THR A 69 -8.40 8.70 -23.92
CA THR A 69 -7.82 9.26 -22.71
C THR A 69 -8.17 8.33 -21.56
N VAL A 70 -7.19 8.03 -20.72
CA VAL A 70 -7.33 7.20 -19.52
C VAL A 70 -6.90 8.01 -18.32
N TYR A 71 -7.61 7.85 -17.21
CA TYR A 71 -7.22 8.34 -15.90
C TYR A 71 -6.63 7.17 -15.12
N LEU A 72 -5.39 7.31 -14.65
CA LEU A 72 -4.66 6.30 -13.88
C LEU A 72 -4.46 6.75 -12.44
N THR A 73 -4.61 5.82 -11.49
CA THR A 73 -4.23 6.02 -10.09
C THR A 73 -3.29 4.92 -9.64
N TYR A 74 -2.29 5.31 -8.85
CA TYR A 74 -1.28 4.45 -8.27
C TYR A 74 -1.50 4.36 -6.77
N SER A 75 -1.54 3.15 -6.23
CA SER A 75 -1.66 2.94 -4.79
C SER A 75 -0.64 1.93 -4.28
N TRP A 76 -0.16 2.19 -3.06
CA TRP A 76 0.76 1.33 -2.33
C TRP A 76 0.41 1.39 -0.85
N GLY A 77 0.54 0.27 -0.14
CA GLY A 77 0.35 0.22 1.30
C GLY A 77 1.38 -0.62 2.03
N ALA A 78 1.35 -0.52 3.35
CA ALA A 78 2.10 -1.39 4.26
C ALA A 78 1.29 -1.70 5.51
N LYS A 79 1.52 -2.88 6.09
CA LYS A 79 0.87 -3.36 7.30
C LYS A 79 1.90 -3.53 8.40
N GLY A 80 1.61 -2.94 9.56
CA GLY A 80 2.43 -3.00 10.75
C GLY A 80 1.87 -4.02 11.74
N HIS A 81 2.75 -4.79 12.38
CA HIS A 81 2.43 -5.76 13.41
C HIS A 81 3.29 -5.53 14.65
N TRP A 82 2.67 -5.54 15.83
CA TRP A 82 3.40 -5.38 17.08
C TRP A 82 4.27 -6.60 17.35
N THR A 83 5.49 -6.35 17.80
CA THR A 83 6.48 -7.36 18.14
C THR A 83 7.08 -7.03 19.50
N SER A 84 7.37 -8.05 20.30
CA SER A 84 8.04 -7.91 21.60
C SER A 84 9.20 -8.89 21.71
N SER A 85 10.31 -8.43 22.24
CA SER A 85 11.49 -9.26 22.48
C SER A 85 11.41 -9.92 23.86
N ALA A 86 10.45 -10.82 24.10
CA ALA A 86 10.31 -11.47 25.41
C ALA A 86 11.54 -12.33 25.81
N GLU A 87 12.41 -12.67 24.84
CA GLU A 87 13.52 -13.63 25.01
C GLU A 87 14.92 -13.02 24.70
N GLY A 88 15.06 -11.69 24.67
CA GLY A 88 16.31 -11.01 24.33
C GLY A 88 17.03 -10.32 25.50
N LYS A 89 18.18 -9.67 25.22
CA LYS A 89 18.89 -8.78 26.15
C LYS A 89 18.05 -7.59 26.65
N HIS A 90 16.94 -7.29 25.96
CA HIS A 90 16.01 -6.20 26.27
C HIS A 90 14.56 -6.73 26.35
N PRO A 91 14.18 -7.40 27.46
CA PRO A 91 12.85 -7.99 27.63
C PRO A 91 11.73 -6.95 27.69
N ASN A 92 12.06 -5.67 27.85
CA ASN A 92 11.12 -4.56 27.92
C ASN A 92 11.04 -3.73 26.63
N SER A 93 11.27 -4.36 25.48
CA SER A 93 11.21 -3.67 24.18
C SER A 93 9.92 -4.02 23.43
N ILE A 94 9.23 -2.98 22.96
CA ILE A 94 8.12 -3.10 22.00
C ILE A 94 8.55 -2.45 20.69
N SER A 95 8.36 -3.16 19.58
CA SER A 95 8.65 -2.70 18.24
C SER A 95 7.50 -2.97 17.29
N LEU A 96 7.51 -2.30 16.15
CA LEU A 96 6.55 -2.51 15.07
C LEU A 96 7.29 -3.04 13.85
N SER A 97 6.92 -4.25 13.40
CA SER A 97 7.41 -4.84 12.16
C SER A 97 6.48 -4.45 11.02
N TRP A 98 7.03 -4.16 9.85
CA TRP A 98 6.26 -3.71 8.68
C TRP A 98 6.40 -4.68 7.51
N GLU A 99 5.29 -4.93 6.82
CA GLU A 99 5.22 -5.65 5.55
C GLU A 99 4.58 -4.74 4.50
N GLY A 100 5.35 -4.33 3.51
CA GLY A 100 4.89 -3.49 2.40
C GLY A 100 4.32 -4.31 1.26
N ASP A 101 3.39 -3.73 0.50
CA ASP A 101 2.95 -4.32 -0.76
C ASP A 101 4.17 -4.47 -1.70
N PRO A 102 4.33 -5.62 -2.39
CA PRO A 102 5.51 -5.89 -3.21
C PRO A 102 5.52 -5.10 -4.53
N HIS A 103 4.35 -4.66 -5.00
CA HIS A 103 4.16 -3.94 -6.27
C HIS A 103 3.13 -2.83 -6.11
N TRP A 104 3.22 -1.83 -6.97
CA TRP A 104 2.17 -0.82 -7.09
C TRP A 104 0.90 -1.42 -7.66
N THR A 105 -0.24 -1.04 -7.08
CA THR A 105 -1.54 -1.31 -7.68
C THR A 105 -1.93 -0.14 -8.59
N ILE A 106 -2.24 -0.44 -9.86
CA ILE A 106 -2.64 0.57 -10.85
C ILE A 106 -4.10 0.36 -11.21
N LYS A 107 -4.92 1.40 -11.01
CA LYS A 107 -6.32 1.42 -11.48
C LYS A 107 -6.45 2.41 -12.62
N GLY A 108 -7.25 2.05 -13.61
CA GLY A 108 -7.51 2.89 -14.77
C GLY A 108 -9.00 2.99 -15.07
N ARG A 109 -9.43 4.17 -15.49
CA ARG A 109 -10.77 4.39 -16.07
C ARG A 109 -10.64 5.17 -17.37
N ALA A 110 -11.43 4.82 -18.38
CA ALA A 110 -11.47 5.56 -19.63
C ALA A 110 -12.25 6.87 -19.44
N LYS A 111 -11.85 7.93 -20.16
CA LYS A 111 -12.67 9.14 -20.25
C LYS A 111 -13.93 8.84 -21.03
N GLU A 112 -15.08 8.92 -20.37
CA GLU A 112 -16.36 8.84 -21.04
C GLU A 112 -16.48 9.98 -22.05
N ARG A 113 -16.89 9.62 -23.26
CA ARG A 113 -17.12 10.57 -24.35
C ARG A 113 -18.58 10.96 -24.40
N ASP A 114 -18.83 12.24 -24.63
CA ASP A 114 -20.16 12.75 -24.88
C ASP A 114 -20.74 12.23 -26.22
N GLY A 115 -22.06 12.29 -26.36
CA GLY A 115 -22.74 11.74 -27.54
C GLY A 115 -22.31 12.37 -28.87
N TRP A 116 -21.93 13.65 -28.85
CA TRP A 116 -21.50 14.37 -30.04
C TRP A 116 -20.12 13.94 -30.54
N SER A 117 -19.16 13.72 -29.63
CA SER A 117 -17.83 13.22 -29.99
C SER A 117 -17.86 11.77 -30.47
N LYS A 118 -18.76 10.93 -29.93
CA LYS A 118 -19.01 9.58 -30.45
C LYS A 118 -19.55 9.62 -31.90
N PHE A 119 -20.51 10.50 -32.17
CA PHE A 119 -21.08 10.68 -33.51
C PHE A 119 -20.04 11.15 -34.54
N LEU A 120 -19.31 12.24 -34.24
CA LEU A 120 -18.28 12.78 -35.13
C LEU A 120 -17.15 11.78 -35.44
N GLN A 121 -16.82 10.90 -34.51
CA GLN A 121 -15.82 9.85 -34.77
C GLN A 121 -16.37 8.67 -35.57
N GLY A 122 -17.63 8.29 -35.36
CA GLY A 122 -18.30 7.31 -36.21
C GLY A 122 -18.27 7.73 -37.69
N MET A 123 -18.43 9.04 -37.96
CA MET A 123 -18.29 9.59 -39.31
C MET A 123 -16.85 9.59 -39.85
N LYS A 124 -15.83 9.62 -38.98
CA LYS A 124 -14.41 9.63 -39.37
C LYS A 124 -13.79 8.24 -39.51
N GLY A 125 -14.56 7.17 -39.31
CA GLY A 125 -14.07 5.79 -39.39
C GLY A 125 -13.03 5.42 -38.32
N VAL A 126 -12.99 6.17 -37.20
CA VAL A 126 -12.06 5.93 -36.09
C VAL A 126 -12.78 5.10 -35.03
N SER A 127 -12.28 3.90 -34.72
CA SER A 127 -12.82 3.08 -33.64
C SER A 127 -12.40 3.64 -32.29
N ALA A 128 -13.33 4.33 -31.63
CA ALA A 128 -13.21 4.71 -30.23
C ALA A 128 -13.18 3.45 -29.35
N VAL A 129 -12.09 3.25 -28.61
CA VAL A 129 -12.05 2.21 -27.59
C VAL A 129 -12.37 2.89 -26.26
N ASP A 130 -13.61 2.80 -25.83
CA ASP A 130 -14.07 3.22 -24.49
C ASP A 130 -13.57 2.25 -23.39
N ALA A 131 -12.38 1.67 -23.58
CA ALA A 131 -11.78 0.70 -22.69
C ALA A 131 -10.32 1.09 -22.41
N VAL A 132 -9.89 0.83 -21.18
CA VAL A 132 -8.51 1.06 -20.75
C VAL A 132 -7.62 -0.01 -21.39
N PRO A 133 -6.56 0.37 -22.14
CA PRO A 133 -5.60 -0.59 -22.66
C PRO A 133 -4.98 -1.43 -21.52
N PRO A 134 -4.97 -2.77 -21.62
CA PRO A 134 -4.38 -3.61 -20.57
C PRO A 134 -2.92 -3.27 -20.26
N SER A 135 -2.17 -2.76 -21.24
CA SER A 135 -0.77 -2.33 -21.08
C SER A 135 -0.57 -1.15 -20.13
N LEU A 136 -1.63 -0.40 -19.78
CA LEU A 136 -1.55 0.72 -18.84
C LEU A 136 -1.84 0.31 -17.40
N VAL A 137 -2.60 -0.77 -17.18
CA VAL A 137 -3.04 -1.20 -15.83
C VAL A 137 -2.43 -2.51 -15.37
N LYS A 138 -1.96 -3.36 -16.31
CA LYS A 138 -1.25 -4.61 -16.00
C LYS A 138 0.27 -4.41 -16.11
N GLN A 139 0.77 -3.36 -15.46
CA GLN A 139 2.21 -3.12 -15.37
C GLN A 139 2.72 -3.73 -14.07
N ASP A 140 3.87 -4.38 -14.16
CA ASP A 140 4.58 -4.93 -13.02
C ASP A 140 5.59 -3.90 -12.53
N ILE A 141 5.11 -2.95 -11.71
CA ILE A 141 5.95 -1.87 -11.17
C ILE A 141 6.36 -2.26 -9.75
N PRO A 142 7.66 -2.49 -9.47
CA PRO A 142 8.12 -2.85 -8.14
C PRO A 142 7.81 -1.75 -7.13
N ALA A 143 7.57 -2.15 -5.89
CA ALA A 143 7.37 -1.23 -4.79
C ALA A 143 8.53 -0.22 -4.63
N PRO A 144 8.25 0.97 -4.07
CA PRO A 144 9.31 1.91 -3.75
C PRO A 144 10.21 1.33 -2.65
N THR A 145 11.50 1.67 -2.67
CA THR A 145 12.39 1.35 -1.55
C THR A 145 12.05 2.25 -0.37
N VAL A 146 11.28 1.71 0.58
CA VAL A 146 10.86 2.41 1.79
C VAL A 146 11.42 1.68 3.00
N ASP A 147 12.19 2.39 3.81
CA ASP A 147 12.63 1.92 5.13
C ASP A 147 11.62 2.38 6.18
N LEU A 148 10.78 1.45 6.63
CA LEU A 148 9.81 1.67 7.70
C LEU A 148 10.34 1.04 8.98
N HIS A 149 10.76 1.88 9.92
CA HIS A 149 11.12 1.43 11.26
C HIS A 149 10.45 2.31 12.30
N MET A 150 9.99 1.66 13.37
CA MET A 150 9.69 2.34 14.62
C MET A 150 10.88 2.11 15.55
N ASN A 151 11.39 3.17 16.17
CA ASN A 151 12.34 3.02 17.26
C ASN A 151 11.67 2.19 18.37
N SER A 152 12.35 1.13 18.82
CA SER A 152 11.83 0.28 19.89
C SER A 152 11.57 1.13 21.13
N LEU A 153 10.39 0.99 21.71
CA LEU A 153 10.06 1.64 22.96
C LEU A 153 10.55 0.74 24.10
N ASP A 154 11.54 1.23 24.84
CA ASP A 154 11.99 0.61 26.09
C ASP A 154 11.12 1.14 27.23
N TYR A 155 10.36 0.26 27.86
CA TYR A 155 9.51 0.64 28.99
C TYR A 155 10.17 0.27 30.32
N PHE A 156 10.21 1.23 31.24
CA PHE A 156 10.65 0.97 32.60
C PHE A 156 9.45 0.72 33.51
N LEU A 157 9.41 -0.47 34.12
CA LEU A 157 8.35 -0.83 35.06
C LEU A 157 8.61 -0.18 36.42
N THR A 158 7.82 0.82 36.78
CA THR A 158 7.93 1.56 38.05
C THR A 158 7.75 0.66 39.28
N THR A 159 7.14 -0.52 39.15
CA THR A 159 7.10 -1.56 40.19
C THR A 159 8.48 -2.01 40.66
N ASN A 160 9.47 -2.06 39.75
CA ASN A 160 10.86 -2.36 40.12
C ASN A 160 11.54 -1.22 40.90
N LEU A 161 11.04 0.03 40.77
CA LEU A 161 11.50 1.18 41.54
C LEU A 161 10.94 1.18 42.96
N LEU A 162 9.65 0.82 43.10
CA LEU A 162 8.95 0.89 44.39
C LEU A 162 9.19 -0.34 45.28
N CYS A 163 9.36 -1.53 44.68
CA CYS A 163 9.56 -2.79 45.40
C CYS A 163 10.65 -3.66 44.73
N PRO A 164 11.91 -3.21 44.69
CA PRO A 164 12.98 -3.94 44.02
C PRO A 164 13.09 -5.38 44.56
N GLY A 165 13.04 -6.36 43.65
CA GLY A 165 13.23 -7.79 43.95
C GLY A 165 12.05 -8.52 44.62
N LYS A 166 11.00 -7.80 45.10
CA LYS A 166 9.83 -8.45 45.74
C LYS A 166 8.69 -8.74 44.77
N HIS A 167 8.52 -7.89 43.76
CA HIS A 167 7.45 -8.00 42.77
C HIS A 167 8.03 -7.70 41.40
N THR A 168 8.25 -8.73 40.59
CA THR A 168 8.72 -8.57 39.21
C THR A 168 7.52 -8.66 38.27
N PHE A 169 7.21 -7.58 37.56
CA PHE A 169 6.19 -7.64 36.51
C PHE A 169 6.78 -8.28 35.25
N LYS A 170 6.16 -9.36 34.78
CA LYS A 170 6.51 -10.08 33.57
C LYS A 170 5.46 -9.80 32.51
N ALA A 171 5.80 -8.97 31.52
CA ALA A 171 4.88 -8.67 30.43
C ALA A 171 4.55 -9.94 29.63
N HIS A 172 3.28 -10.09 29.25
CA HIS A 172 2.87 -11.13 28.32
C HIS A 172 3.43 -10.83 26.92
N ALA A 173 3.84 -11.88 26.21
CA ALA A 173 4.27 -11.75 24.82
C ALA A 173 3.13 -11.20 23.95
N VAL A 174 3.46 -10.25 23.08
CA VAL A 174 2.46 -9.64 22.19
C VAL A 174 2.00 -10.68 21.17
N GLY A 175 0.68 -10.85 21.06
CA GLY A 175 0.04 -11.70 20.07
C GLY A 175 0.03 -13.20 20.37
N LYS A 176 0.59 -13.67 21.48
CA LYS A 176 0.50 -15.10 21.84
C LYS A 176 -0.88 -15.50 22.39
N ASP A 177 -1.63 -14.53 22.92
CA ASP A 177 -2.97 -14.69 23.49
C ASP A 177 -3.79 -13.45 23.14
N ASP A 178 -4.97 -13.64 22.52
CA ASP A 178 -5.87 -12.58 22.08
C ASP A 178 -6.51 -11.76 23.22
N SER A 179 -6.38 -12.24 24.46
CA SER A 179 -6.91 -11.56 25.67
C SER A 179 -5.83 -10.82 26.46
N ARG A 180 -4.55 -10.94 26.09
CA ARG A 180 -3.38 -10.44 26.84
C ARG A 180 -2.28 -9.92 25.89
N GLY A 181 -1.22 -9.33 26.42
CA GLY A 181 -0.08 -8.82 25.64
C GLY A 181 -0.04 -7.30 25.60
N LEU A 182 -0.70 -6.69 24.63
CA LEU A 182 -0.64 -5.25 24.37
C LEU A 182 -2.02 -4.71 23.98
N ALA A 183 -2.43 -3.54 24.47
CA ALA A 183 -3.66 -2.87 24.05
C ALA A 183 -3.41 -1.39 23.76
N VAL A 184 -4.08 -0.87 22.73
CA VAL A 184 -3.94 0.52 22.25
C VAL A 184 -5.30 1.23 22.17
N PRO A 185 -5.98 1.51 23.30
CA PRO A 185 -7.25 2.24 23.29
C PRO A 185 -7.06 3.77 23.05
N HIS A 186 -5.93 4.32 23.49
CA HIS A 186 -5.47 5.71 23.27
C HIS A 186 -4.00 5.86 23.70
N ASP A 187 -3.62 5.16 24.76
CA ASP A 187 -2.24 4.94 25.23
C ASP A 187 -1.84 3.46 25.01
N LEU A 188 -0.58 3.14 25.31
CA LEU A 188 -0.05 1.78 25.24
C LEU A 188 -0.19 1.09 26.60
N ILE A 189 -0.96 -0.01 26.65
CA ILE A 189 -1.16 -0.82 27.85
C ILE A 189 -0.52 -2.20 27.63
N LEU A 190 0.42 -2.58 28.50
CA LEU A 190 0.96 -3.93 28.58
C LEU A 190 0.24 -4.71 29.67
N THR A 191 -0.17 -5.94 29.37
CA THR A 191 -0.62 -6.86 30.43
C THR A 191 0.53 -7.78 30.82
N GLY A 192 0.55 -8.23 32.06
CA GLY A 192 1.62 -9.09 32.57
C GLY A 192 1.26 -9.67 33.93
N ASP A 193 1.98 -10.72 34.30
CA ASP A 193 1.85 -11.36 35.60
C ASP A 193 2.84 -10.76 36.59
N ILE A 194 2.47 -10.73 37.88
CA ILE A 194 3.38 -10.32 38.95
C ILE A 194 3.98 -11.58 39.55
N ASP A 195 5.30 -11.72 39.42
CA ASP A 195 6.06 -12.77 40.07
C ASP A 195 6.57 -12.30 41.44
N THR A 196 6.19 -13.03 42.49
CA THR A 196 6.61 -12.80 43.88
C THR A 196 7.63 -13.83 44.39
N SER A 197 8.04 -14.77 43.54
CA SER A 197 8.83 -15.95 43.95
C SER A 197 10.33 -15.69 44.15
N ILE A 198 10.83 -14.49 43.87
CA ILE A 198 12.24 -14.12 44.06
C ILE A 198 12.58 -13.85 45.56
N SER A 199 11.58 -13.92 46.45
CA SER A 199 11.80 -13.89 47.90
C SER A 199 12.36 -15.22 48.43
N LYS A 200 13.67 -15.41 48.35
CA LYS A 200 14.45 -16.19 49.33
C LYS A 200 15.70 -15.44 49.73
#